data_AF-A0A4P9WTA1-F1
#
_entry.id   AF-A0A4P9WTA1-F1
#
_cell.length_a   1.000
_cell.length_b   1.000
_cell.length_c   1.000
_cell.angle_alpha   90.00
_cell.angle_beta   90.00
_cell.angle_gamma   90.00
#
_symmetry.space_group_name_H-M   'P 1'
#
loop_
_entity.id
_entity.type
_entity.pdbx_description
1 polymer ?
#
loop_
_entity_poly.entity_id
_entity_poly.type
_entity_poly.pdbx_seq_one_letter_code
_entity_poly.pdbx_strand_id
1 'polypeptide(L)' 'NLDQESGLYNGTQLQVTQLMRTSLAGYIVMGLFKGGSVSIPRIRLTLTKDEHISLLFMHQ' A
#
# COMPACT_ATOMS: atom_id res chain seq x y z
N ASN A 1 -1.42 9.29 12.38
CA ASN A 1 -0.63 8.16 11.84
C ASN A 1 -0.19 8.45 10.43
N LEU A 2 0.78 9.35 10.29
CA LEU A 2 1.55 9.53 9.06
C LEU A 2 2.91 8.89 9.33
N ASP A 3 3.30 7.94 8.50
CA ASP A 3 4.70 7.50 8.44
C ASP A 3 5.50 8.61 7.76
N GLN A 4 6.39 9.25 8.50
CA GLN A 4 7.16 10.40 8.01
C GLN A 4 8.21 10.01 6.96
N GLU A 5 8.66 8.75 6.96
CA GLU A 5 9.67 8.30 5.99
C GLU A 5 9.05 8.02 4.62
N SER A 6 7.88 7.37 4.59
CA SER A 6 7.21 7.00 3.34
C SER A 6 6.12 7.98 2.89
N GLY A 7 5.70 8.90 3.77
CA GLY A 7 4.55 9.79 3.53
C GLY A 7 3.20 9.07 3.53
N LEU A 8 3.16 7.79 3.95
CA LEU A 8 1.97 6.95 3.93
C LEU A 8 1.14 7.11 5.20
N TYR A 9 -0.17 7.07 5.03
CA TYR A 9 -1.16 7.00 6.12
C TYR A 9 -2.32 6.09 5.73
N ASN A 10 -3.09 5.64 6.71
CA ASN A 10 -4.26 4.79 6.46
C ASN A 10 -5.24 5.49 5.50
N GLY A 11 -5.59 4.83 4.39
CA GLY A 11 -6.41 5.39 3.33
C GLY A 11 -5.62 6.08 2.19
N THR A 12 -4.28 6.04 2.23
CA THR A 12 -3.46 6.47 1.09
C THR A 12 -3.77 5.60 -0.12
N GLN A 13 -4.11 6.24 -1.24
CA GLN A 13 -4.35 5.57 -2.49
C GLN A 13 -3.04 5.47 -3.28
N LEU A 14 -2.79 4.29 -3.85
CA LEU A 14 -1.58 3.98 -4.60
C LEU A 14 -1.95 3.47 -5.99
N GLN A 15 -1.23 3.94 -7.00
CA GLN A 15 -1.16 3.28 -8.29
C GLN A 15 0.03 2.33 -8.27
N VAL A 16 -0.26 1.03 -8.16
CA VAL A 16 0.77 -0.02 -8.15
C VAL A 16 1.37 -0.14 -9.55
N THR A 17 2.70 -0.11 -9.63
CA THR A 17 3.43 -0.27 -10.89
C THR A 17 4.25 -1.55 -10.93
N GLN A 18 4.61 -2.10 -9.77
CA GLN A 18 5.34 -3.37 -9.67
C GLN A 18 4.88 -4.18 -8.47
N LEU A 19 4.66 -5.47 -8.69
CA LEU A 19 4.40 -6.46 -7.65
C LEU A 19 5.59 -7.42 -7.59
N MET A 20 6.21 -7.53 -6.41
CA MET A 20 7.33 -8.43 -6.15
C MET A 20 6.93 -9.48 -5.12
N ARG A 21 7.75 -10.52 -4.95
CA ARG A 21 7.48 -11.62 -4.01
C ARG A 21 7.21 -11.14 -2.58
N THR A 22 7.89 -10.08 -2.16
CA THR A 22 7.90 -9.59 -0.77
C THR A 22 7.67 -8.08 -0.66
N SER A 23 7.25 -7.41 -1.72
CA SER A 23 6.99 -5.97 -1.72
C SER A 23 6.11 -5.57 -2.90
N LEU A 24 5.55 -4.37 -2.83
CA LEU A 24 4.97 -3.68 -3.98
C LEU A 24 5.62 -2.30 -4.12
N ALA A 25 5.71 -1.81 -5.34
CA ALA A 25 6.10 -0.45 -5.63
C ALA A 25 5.00 0.27 -6.41
N GLY A 26 4.88 1.57 -6.18
CA GLY A 26 3.86 2.38 -6.84
C GLY A 26 4.05 3.86 -6.56
N TYR A 27 3.10 4.64 -7.05
CA TYR A 27 3.05 6.08 -6.85
C TYR A 27 1.82 6.47 -6.04
N ILE A 28 1.98 7.46 -5.16
CA ILE A 28 0.87 8.04 -4.41
C ILE A 28 0.00 8.86 -5.38
N VAL A 29 -1.29 8.53 -5.49
CA VAL A 29 -2.18 9.21 -6.44
C VAL A 29 -2.89 10.42 -5.84
N MET A 30 -2.93 10.52 -4.51
CA MET A 30 -3.69 11.55 -3.80
C MET A 30 -3.04 11.93 -2.46
N GLY A 31 -3.23 13.17 -2.05
CA GLY A 31 -2.74 13.70 -0.77
C GLY A 31 -1.44 14.49 -0.91
N LEU A 32 -0.86 14.84 0.23
CA LEU A 32 0.30 15.74 0.34
C LEU A 32 1.53 15.27 -0.43
N PHE A 33 1.69 13.95 -0.57
CA PHE A 33 2.85 13.31 -1.21
C PHE A 33 2.52 12.77 -2.62
N LYS A 34 1.47 13.28 -3.27
CA LYS A 34 1.07 12.86 -4.62
C LYS A 34 2.25 12.91 -5.60
N GLY A 35 2.41 11.84 -6.39
CA GLY A 35 3.51 11.65 -7.33
C GLY A 35 4.77 11.03 -6.70
N GLY A 36 4.86 10.97 -5.37
CA GLY A 36 5.95 10.29 -4.67
C GLY A 36 5.95 8.79 -4.95
N SER A 37 7.13 8.24 -5.22
CA SER A 37 7.34 6.80 -5.34
C SER A 37 7.47 6.16 -3.97
N VAL A 38 6.80 5.03 -3.75
CA VAL A 38 6.89 4.26 -2.52
C VAL A 38 7.17 2.80 -2.82
N SER A 39 7.97 2.18 -1.95
CA SER A 39 8.16 0.74 -1.90
C SER A 39 7.63 0.24 -0.56
N ILE A 40 6.57 -0.57 -0.60
CA ILE A 40 5.93 -1.09 0.60
C ILE A 40 6.36 -2.55 0.76
N PRO A 41 7.16 -2.88 1.80
CA PRO A 41 7.47 -4.26 2.10
C PRO A 41 6.21 -5.01 2.51
N ARG A 42 6.15 -6.29 2.20
CA ARG A 42 5.07 -7.18 2.63
C ARG A 42 5.04 -7.23 4.15
N ILE A 43 4.06 -6.57 4.74
CA ILE A 43 3.79 -6.68 6.17
C ILE A 43 3.22 -8.08 6.41
N ARG A 44 3.83 -8.83 7.34
CA ARG A 44 3.23 -10.05 7.84
C ARG A 44 2.05 -9.65 8.72
N LEU A 45 0.84 -9.85 8.21
CA LEU A 45 -0.37 -9.74 9.01
C LEU A 45 -0.50 -11.03 9.82
N THR A 46 -0.40 -10.94 11.14
CA THR A 46 -0.79 -12.03 12.02
C THR A 46 -2.30 -12.01 12.09
N LEU A 47 -2.93 -12.78 11.19
CA LEU A 47 -4.37 -12.97 11.23
C LEU A 47 -4.69 -13.76 12.49
N THR A 48 -5.43 -13.16 13.42
CA THR A 48 -6.13 -13.93 14.45
C THR A 48 -7.29 -14.66 13.76
N LYS A 49 -7.73 -15.79 14.33
CA LYS A 49 -8.85 -16.55 13.76
C LYS A 49 -10.04 -15.59 13.58
N ASP A 50 -10.61 -15.59 12.38
CA ASP A 50 -11.78 -14.81 11.92
C ASP A 50 -11.51 -13.48 11.19
N GLU A 51 -10.25 -13.10 10.93
CA GLU A 51 -9.96 -11.93 10.08
C GLU A 51 -9.87 -12.29 8.58
N HIS A 52 -10.74 -11.70 7.76
CA HIS A 52 -10.74 -11.85 6.30
C HIS A 52 -10.16 -10.58 5.64
N ILE A 53 -9.08 -10.72 4.88
CA ILE A 53 -8.55 -9.62 4.05
C ILE A 53 -9.20 -9.69 2.67
N SER A 54 -10.11 -8.77 2.38
CA SER A 54 -10.67 -8.60 1.04
C SER A 54 -9.77 -7.69 0.21
N LEU A 55 -9.00 -8.26 -0.72
CA LEU A 55 -8.24 -7.51 -1.73
C LEU A 55 -9.13 -7.33 -2.97
N LEU A 56 -9.67 -6.13 -3.16
CA LEU A 56 -10.44 -5.79 -4.35
C LEU A 56 -9.47 -5.41 -5.48
N PHE A 57 -9.31 -6.29 -6.47
CA PHE A 57 -8.60 -5.96 -7.71
C PHE A 57 -9.61 -5.44 -8.73
N MET A 58 -9.58 -4.14 -9.02
CA MET A 58 -10.33 -3.59 -10.15
C MET A 58 -9.48 -3.73 -11.41
N HIS A 59 -9.90 -4.61 -12.32
CA HIS A 59 -9.37 -4.69 -13.68
C HIS A 59 -10.18 -3.72 -14.55
N GLN A 60 -9.49 -2.81 -15.25
CA GLN A 60 -10.07 -2.05 -16.37
C GLN A 60 -10.16 -2.92 -17.62
#